data_AF-A0A9E1Y9E5-F1
#
_entry.id   AF-A0A9E1Y9E5-F1
#
_cell.length_a   1.000
_cell.length_b   1.000
_cell.length_c   1.000
_cell.angle_alpha   90.00
_cell.angle_beta   90.00
_cell.angle_gamma   90.00
#
_symmetry.space_group_name_H-M   'P 1'
#
loop_
_entity.id
_entity.type
_entity.pdbx_description
1 polymer ?
#
loop_
_entity_poly.entity_id
_entity_poly.type
_entity_poly.pdbx_seq_one_letter_code
_entity_poly.pdbx_strand_id
1 'polypeptide(L)' 'MRTNIVLDDKLVTQALALTGASSKKEVVNLALSRLVDSYKEKDVYRHHFIEAYIDKPIKIENFVSLAREEVYER' A
#
# COMPACT_ATOMS: atom_id res chain seq x y z
N MET A 1 7.58 -15.52 -19.71
CA MET A 1 8.95 -15.88 -19.28
C MET A 1 8.91 -17.22 -18.55
N ARG A 2 9.87 -18.12 -18.79
CA ARG A 2 9.99 -19.37 -18.04
C ARG A 2 10.99 -19.13 -16.91
N THR A 3 10.56 -19.34 -15.68
CA THR A 3 11.38 -19.10 -14.48
C THR A 3 11.31 -20.32 -13.58
N ASN A 4 12.44 -20.75 -13.06
CA ASN A 4 12.49 -21.82 -12.06
C ASN A 4 12.58 -21.18 -10.67
N ILE A 5 11.53 -21.32 -9.88
CA ILE A 5 11.44 -20.79 -8.51
C ILE A 5 10.90 -21.88 -7.60
N VAL A 6 11.38 -21.88 -6.36
CA VAL A 6 10.87 -22.77 -5.31
C VAL A 6 9.63 -22.11 -4.72
N LEU A 7 8.54 -22.88 -4.63
CA LEU A 7 7.27 -22.46 -4.02
C LEU A 7 6.93 -23.43 -2.90
N ASP A 8 6.35 -22.90 -1.82
CA ASP A 8 5.77 -23.75 -0.78
C ASP A 8 4.50 -24.44 -1.32
N ASP A 9 4.55 -25.77 -1.41
CA ASP A 9 3.44 -26.56 -1.91
C ASP A 9 2.17 -26.41 -1.07
N LYS A 10 2.27 -26.23 0.26
CA LYS A 10 1.09 -26.03 1.11
C LYS A 10 0.38 -24.73 0.77
N LEU A 11 1.16 -23.67 0.53
CA LEU A 11 0.63 -22.36 0.16
C LEU A 11 -0.01 -22.42 -1.24
N VAL A 12 0.64 -23.11 -2.19
CA VAL A 12 0.11 -23.29 -3.55
C VAL A 12 -1.20 -24.07 -3.53
N THR A 13 -1.29 -25.16 -2.75
CA THR A 13 -2.53 -25.93 -2.62
C THR A 13 -3.67 -25.10 -2.07
N GLN A 14 -3.41 -24.31 -1.02
CA GLN A 14 -4.42 -23.40 -0.45
C GLN A 14 -4.84 -22.33 -1.47
N ALA A 15 -3.87 -21.74 -2.18
CA ALA A 15 -4.15 -20.71 -3.17
C ALA A 15 -4.97 -21.26 -4.35
N LEU A 16 -4.68 -22.47 -4.83
CA LEU A 16 -5.47 -23.15 -5.87
C LEU A 16 -6.92 -23.34 -5.41
N ALA A 17 -7.13 -23.83 -4.18
CA ALA A 17 -8.47 -24.03 -3.62
C ALA A 17 -9.26 -22.72 -3.47
N LEU A 18 -8.60 -21.64 -3.01
CA LEU A 18 -9.23 -20.33 -2.80
C LEU A 18 -9.53 -19.57 -4.11
N THR A 19 -8.70 -19.75 -5.13
CA THR A 19 -8.79 -18.99 -6.38
C THR A 19 -9.55 -19.72 -7.48
N GLY A 20 -9.71 -21.05 -7.37
CA GLY A 20 -10.27 -21.89 -8.43
C GLY A 20 -9.36 -22.01 -9.66
N ALA A 21 -8.10 -21.54 -9.56
CA ALA A 21 -7.15 -21.60 -10.66
C ALA A 21 -6.79 -23.04 -11.02
N SER A 22 -6.58 -23.27 -12.31
CA SER A 22 -6.30 -24.59 -12.88
C SER A 22 -4.84 -25.04 -12.73
N SER A 23 -3.92 -24.10 -12.48
CA SER A 23 -2.48 -24.38 -12.48
C SER A 23 -1.68 -23.47 -11.54
N LYS A 24 -0.49 -23.94 -11.12
CA LYS A 24 0.46 -23.15 -10.34
C LYS A 24 0.84 -21.84 -11.05
N LYS A 25 0.98 -21.88 -12.38
CA LYS A 25 1.28 -20.70 -13.22
C LYS A 25 0.19 -19.65 -13.11
N GLU A 26 -1.06 -20.07 -13.17
CA GLU A 26 -2.21 -19.16 -13.10
C GLU A 26 -2.33 -18.51 -11.72
N VAL A 27 -2.13 -19.29 -10.65
CA VAL A 27 -2.06 -18.76 -9.27
C VAL A 27 -0.99 -17.68 -9.13
N VAL A 28 0.23 -17.96 -9.62
CA VAL A 28 1.33 -16.99 -9.53
C VAL A 28 1.01 -15.73 -10.33
N ASN A 29 0.43 -15.86 -11.52
CA ASN A 29 0.04 -14.71 -12.33
C ASN A 29 -1.02 -13.84 -11.64
N LEU A 30 -2.05 -14.48 -11.06
CA LEU A 30 -3.09 -13.79 -10.31
C LEU A 30 -2.54 -13.08 -9.07
N ALA A 31 -1.66 -13.74 -8.32
CA ALA A 31 -1.01 -13.17 -7.14
C ALA A 31 -0.17 -11.93 -7.49
N LEU A 32 0.61 -12.00 -8.58
CA LEU A 32 1.41 -10.87 -9.04
C LEU A 32 0.56 -9.70 -9.52
N SER A 33 -0.53 -9.96 -10.26
CA SER A 33 -1.47 -8.90 -10.68
C SER A 33 -2.03 -8.18 -9.46
N ARG A 34 -2.58 -8.93 -8.49
CA ARG A 34 -3.16 -8.35 -7.28
C ARG A 34 -2.13 -7.59 -6.45
N LEU A 35 -0.89 -8.07 -6.39
CA LEU A 35 0.20 -7.36 -5.73
C LEU A 35 0.40 -5.99 -6.38
N VAL A 36 0.58 -5.94 -7.70
CA VAL A 36 0.77 -4.69 -8.43
C VAL A 36 -0.41 -3.74 -8.24
N ASP A 37 -1.64 -4.24 -8.36
CA ASP A 37 -2.85 -3.44 -8.20
C ASP A 37 -2.94 -2.85 -6.78
N SER A 38 -2.63 -3.65 -5.75
CA SER A 38 -2.62 -3.16 -4.36
C SER A 38 -1.59 -2.06 -4.10
N TYR A 39 -0.46 -2.08 -4.79
CA TYR A 39 0.55 -1.01 -4.69
C TYR A 39 0.10 0.25 -5.40
N LYS A 40 -0.54 0.13 -6.57
CA LYS A 40 -1.11 1.28 -7.28
C LYS A 40 -2.19 1.96 -6.46
N GLU A 41 -3.11 1.19 -5.88
CA GLU A 41 -4.16 1.74 -5.01
C GLU A 41 -3.58 2.48 -3.80
N LYS A 42 -2.58 1.89 -3.12
CA LYS A 42 -1.91 2.55 -1.99
C LYS A 42 -1.25 3.87 -2.37
N ASP A 43 -0.64 3.94 -3.55
CA ASP A 43 0.00 5.16 -4.01
C ASP A 43 -1.02 6.26 -4.32
N VAL A 44 -2.21 5.90 -4.83
CA VAL A 44 -3.33 6.86 -5.02
C VAL A 44 -3.76 7.48 -3.69
N TYR A 45 -3.96 6.68 -2.64
CA TYR A 45 -4.32 7.23 -1.32
C TYR A 45 -3.23 8.11 -0.73
N ARG A 46 -1.96 7.72 -0.91
CA ARG A 46 -0.82 8.51 -0.46
C ARG A 46 -0.70 9.83 -1.21
N HIS A 47 -0.90 9.81 -2.53
CA HIS A 47 -0.88 11.00 -3.36
C HIS A 47 -2.01 11.96 -3.00
N HIS A 48 -3.24 11.46 -2.90
CA HIS A 48 -4.39 12.25 -2.45
C HIS A 48 -4.17 12.86 -1.06
N PHE A 49 -3.58 12.12 -0.12
CA PHE A 49 -3.24 12.67 1.19
C PHE A 49 -2.26 13.85 1.10
N ILE A 50 -1.20 13.74 0.30
CA ILE A 50 -0.22 14.81 0.12
C ILE A 50 -0.89 16.05 -0.50
N GLU A 51 -1.63 15.89 -1.59
CA GLU A 51 -2.31 17.00 -2.26
C GLU A 51 -3.36 17.70 -1.37
N ALA A 52 -4.12 16.91 -0.59
CA ALA A 52 -5.21 17.44 0.21
C ALA A 52 -4.74 18.11 1.51
N TYR A 53 -3.67 17.61 2.14
CA TYR A 53 -3.28 18.04 3.49
C TYR A 53 -1.95 18.78 3.55
N ILE A 54 -1.00 18.48 2.66
CA ILE A 54 0.31 19.14 2.65
C ILE A 54 0.28 20.36 1.72
N ASP A 55 -0.23 20.19 0.49
CA ASP A 55 -0.22 21.27 -0.50
C ASP A 55 -1.35 22.29 -0.28
N LYS A 56 -2.42 21.89 0.42
CA LYS A 56 -3.53 22.76 0.82
C LYS A 56 -3.67 22.81 2.34
N PRO A 57 -2.71 23.41 3.06
CA PRO A 57 -2.78 23.47 4.51
C PRO A 57 -4.03 24.26 4.93
N ILE A 58 -4.77 23.74 5.91
CA ILE A 58 -5.88 24.44 6.53
C ILE A 58 -5.30 25.69 7.20
N LYS A 59 -5.58 26.86 6.61
CA LYS A 59 -5.19 28.15 7.20
C LYS A 59 -6.16 28.46 8.33
N ILE A 60 -5.73 28.15 9.56
CA ILE A 60 -6.45 28.54 10.77
C ILE A 60 -6.02 29.98 11.08
N GLU A 61 -6.95 30.93 11.05
CA GLU A 61 -6.64 32.37 11.19
C GLU A 61 -5.89 32.71 12.50
N ASN A 62 -6.05 31.89 13.54
CA ASN A 62 -5.49 32.12 14.87
C ASN A 62 -4.40 31.10 15.26
N PHE A 63 -3.87 30.31 14.32
CA PHE A 63 -2.78 29.39 14.66
C PHE A 63 -1.45 30.14 14.72
N VAL A 64 -1.02 30.45 15.94
CA VAL A 64 0.35 30.88 16.22
C VAL A 64 1.13 29.61 16.56
N SER A 65 2.09 29.26 15.70
CA SER A 65 3.06 28.20 15.98
C SER A 65 3.85 28.61 17.22
N LEU A 66 3.58 27.98 18.37
CA LEU A 66 4.42 28.16 19.55
C LEU A 66 5.82 27.62 19.25
N ALA A 67 6.84 28.44 19.47
CA ALA A 67 8.21 27.96 19.39
C ALA A 67 8.43 26.91 20.49
N ARG A 68 9.33 25.95 20.25
CA ARG A 68 9.63 24.89 21.22
C ARG A 68 10.01 25.47 22.58
N GLU A 69 10.68 26.62 22.58
CA GLU A 69 11.10 27.37 23.77
C GLU A 69 9.89 27.90 24.58
N GLU A 70 8.85 28.41 23.91
CA GLU A 70 7.63 28.97 24.53
C GLU A 70 6.76 27.90 25.21
N VAL A 71 6.89 26.63 24.82
CA VAL A 71 6.14 25.51 25.42
C VAL A 71 6.68 25.12 26.79
N TYR A 72 7.98 25.32 27.03
CA TYR A 72 8.64 24.95 28.29
C TYR A 72 8.72 26.10 29.29
N GLU A 73 8.31 27.32 28.91
CA GLU A 73 8.27 28.50 29.78
C GLU A 73 6.90 28.74 30.45
N ARG A 74 5.93 27.83 30.28
CA ARG A 74 4.63 27.81 30.99
C ARG A 74 4.62 26.81 32.14
#